data_AF-A0A2V2ZPD5-F1
#
_entry.id   AF-A0A2V2ZPD5-F1
#
_cell.length_a   1.000
_cell.length_b   1.000
_cell.length_c   1.000
_cell.angle_alpha   90.00
_cell.angle_beta   90.00
_cell.angle_gamma   90.00
#
_symmetry.space_group_name_H-M   'P 1'
#
loop_
_entity.id
_entity.type
_entity.pdbx_description
1 polymer ?
#
loop_
_entity_poly.entity_id
_entity_poly.type
_entity_poly.pdbx_seq_one_letter_code
_entity_poly.pdbx_strand_id
1 'polypeptide(L)'
;MQQVPETNGPIVLVLQQSSNEVSPRVAVYEYKNGEHLLAVFEVERTRPFKFKTLYAAELSLAPEELAPDREGNGFWVKTGKGWRYFAGNLQQANRDEGFRMASSPYQIEDSADGQTLHIKDNTINLPSGAKAKEIHSLSEDGLLWLVLAEEDIKIVRIDTK
;
A
#
# COMPACT_ATOMS: atom_id res chain seq x y z
N MET A 1 -21.32 -15.75 22.18
CA MET A 1 -20.94 -14.40 21.71
C MET A 1 -19.71 -14.59 20.85
N GLN A 2 -19.83 -14.39 19.53
CA GLN A 2 -18.70 -14.56 18.61
C GLN A 2 -17.76 -13.36 18.74
N GLN A 3 -16.47 -13.64 18.85
CA GLN A 3 -15.39 -12.65 18.91
C GLN A 3 -15.46 -11.75 17.66
N VAL A 4 -15.55 -10.44 17.88
CA VAL A 4 -15.24 -9.44 16.85
C VAL A 4 -13.75 -9.59 16.55
N PRO A 5 -13.30 -9.81 15.30
CA PRO A 5 -11.88 -9.88 15.04
C PRO A 5 -11.25 -8.54 15.40
N GLU A 6 -10.12 -8.64 16.10
CA GLU A 6 -9.19 -7.56 16.38
C GLU A 6 -8.96 -6.70 15.13
N THR A 7 -8.80 -5.40 15.33
CA THR A 7 -8.55 -4.43 14.29
C THR A 7 -7.40 -4.89 13.37
N ASN A 8 -7.74 -5.40 12.17
CA ASN A 8 -6.75 -5.60 11.13
C ASN A 8 -6.18 -4.22 10.82
N GLY A 9 -4.89 -4.04 11.12
CA GLY A 9 -4.16 -2.82 10.79
C GLY A 9 -4.22 -2.50 9.29
N PRO A 10 -3.78 -1.31 8.89
CA PRO A 10 -3.85 -0.92 7.49
C PRO A 10 -3.15 -1.94 6.57
N ILE A 11 -3.72 -2.18 5.40
CA ILE A 11 -3.10 -2.98 4.34
C ILE A 11 -2.85 -2.04 3.16
N VAL A 12 -1.66 -2.14 2.56
CA VAL A 12 -1.26 -1.26 1.46
C VAL A 12 -0.80 -2.06 0.27
N LEU A 13 -1.01 -1.50 -0.91
CA LEU A 13 -0.46 -2.01 -2.15
C LEU A 13 -0.07 -0.85 -3.03
N VAL A 14 1.19 -0.81 -3.46
CA VAL A 14 1.62 0.13 -4.50
C VAL A 14 1.13 -0.37 -5.85
N LEU A 15 0.28 0.42 -6.50
CA LEU A 15 -0.29 0.10 -7.82
C LEU A 15 0.62 0.58 -8.95
N GLN A 16 1.30 1.70 -8.72
CA GLN A 16 2.14 2.36 -9.69
C GLN A 16 3.21 3.20 -8.97
N GLN A 17 4.46 3.09 -9.41
CA GLN A 17 5.53 4.00 -9.02
C GLN A 17 5.43 5.34 -9.75
N SER A 18 5.96 6.39 -9.14
CA SER A 18 6.19 7.64 -9.84
C SER A 18 7.35 7.55 -10.82
N SER A 19 7.19 8.28 -11.92
CA SER A 19 8.21 8.67 -12.87
C SER A 19 8.24 10.21 -12.97
N ASN A 20 8.98 10.78 -13.93
CA ASN A 20 9.02 12.23 -14.12
C ASN A 20 7.66 12.86 -14.49
N GLU A 21 6.75 12.06 -15.06
CA GLU A 21 5.47 12.54 -15.60
C GLU A 21 4.26 12.05 -14.81
N VAL A 22 4.45 11.05 -13.93
CA VAL A 22 3.34 10.37 -13.25
C VAL A 22 3.60 10.28 -11.76
N SER A 23 2.58 10.57 -10.96
CA SER A 23 2.63 10.40 -9.50
C SER A 23 2.38 8.94 -9.11
N PRO A 24 2.92 8.47 -7.97
CA PRO A 24 2.67 7.12 -7.51
C PRO A 24 1.21 6.96 -7.12
N ARG A 25 0.70 5.75 -7.28
CA ARG A 25 -0.64 5.37 -6.82
C ARG A 25 -0.57 4.20 -5.87
N VAL A 26 -1.35 4.28 -4.81
CA VAL A 26 -1.42 3.26 -3.77
C VAL A 26 -2.87 2.93 -3.46
N ALA A 27 -3.17 1.64 -3.30
CA ALA A 27 -4.40 1.18 -2.68
C ALA A 27 -4.13 1.01 -1.18
N VAL A 28 -5.05 1.50 -0.36
CA VAL A 28 -4.97 1.42 1.10
C VAL A 28 -6.32 0.93 1.61
N TYR A 29 -6.28 -0.11 2.42
CA TYR A 29 -7.37 -0.50 3.28
C TYR A 29 -7.12 0.03 4.69
N GLU A 30 -8.14 0.62 5.30
CA GLU A 30 -8.18 0.97 6.71
C GLU A 30 -9.55 0.70 7.32
N TYR A 31 -9.60 0.41 8.62
CA TYR A 31 -10.86 0.40 9.37
C TYR A 31 -11.02 1.71 10.11
N LYS A 32 -12.04 2.49 9.75
CA LYS A 32 -12.23 3.85 10.28
C LYS A 32 -13.71 4.15 10.46
N ASN A 33 -14.06 4.79 11.57
CA ASN A 33 -15.44 5.16 11.90
C ASN A 33 -16.45 3.98 11.87
N GLY A 34 -16.00 2.74 12.09
CA GLY A 34 -16.87 1.56 12.04
C GLY A 34 -17.00 0.93 10.65
N GLU A 35 -16.29 1.43 9.65
CA GLU A 35 -16.40 1.02 8.25
C GLU A 35 -15.07 0.45 7.73
N HIS A 36 -15.16 -0.56 6.86
CA HIS A 36 -14.03 -1.08 6.12
C HIS A 36 -13.84 -0.25 4.85
N LEU A 37 -12.85 0.64 4.83
CA LEU A 37 -12.62 1.55 3.72
C LEU A 37 -11.46 1.05 2.87
N LEU A 38 -11.68 0.95 1.56
CA LEU A 38 -10.65 0.75 0.56
C LEU A 38 -10.57 2.00 -0.32
N ALA A 39 -9.39 2.62 -0.40
CA ALA A 39 -9.18 3.83 -1.15
C ALA A 39 -7.95 3.73 -2.06
N VAL A 40 -8.01 4.38 -3.21
CA VAL A 40 -6.88 4.58 -4.10
C VAL A 40 -6.45 6.03 -3.99
N PHE A 41 -5.19 6.23 -3.62
CA PHE A 41 -4.58 7.55 -3.46
C PHE A 41 -3.51 7.80 -4.52
N GLU A 42 -3.42 9.05 -4.94
CA GLU A 42 -2.25 9.61 -5.62
C GLU A 42 -1.37 10.32 -4.60
N VAL A 43 -0.07 10.02 -4.60
CA VAL A 43 0.89 10.60 -3.64
C VAL A 43 1.64 11.75 -4.30
N GLU A 44 1.58 12.96 -3.73
CA GLU A 44 2.29 14.09 -4.32
C GLU A 44 3.80 13.99 -4.07
N ARG A 45 4.59 13.77 -5.12
CA ARG A 45 6.06 13.58 -5.02
C ARG A 45 6.79 14.79 -4.42
N THR A 46 6.30 16.01 -4.67
CA THR A 46 6.87 17.26 -4.12
C THR A 46 6.43 17.54 -2.70
N ARG A 47 5.37 16.89 -2.21
CA ARG A 47 4.81 17.06 -0.86
C ARG A 47 4.44 15.68 -0.30
N PRO A 48 5.41 14.95 0.28
CA PRO A 48 5.26 13.53 0.63
C PRO A 48 4.13 13.21 1.64
N PHE A 49 3.47 14.21 2.23
CA PHE A 49 2.34 14.02 3.14
C PHE A 49 0.97 14.36 2.54
N LYS A 50 0.93 14.70 1.24
CA LYS A 50 -0.31 15.06 0.55
C LYS A 50 -0.78 13.89 -0.30
N PHE A 51 -1.76 13.17 0.26
CA PHE A 51 -2.53 12.15 -0.45
C PHE A 51 -3.75 12.81 -1.08
N LYS A 52 -3.92 12.58 -2.39
CA LYS A 52 -5.14 12.91 -3.09
C LYS A 52 -5.95 11.64 -3.29
N THR A 53 -7.09 11.53 -2.63
CA THR A 53 -8.03 10.43 -2.86
C THR A 53 -8.53 10.51 -4.31
N LEU A 54 -8.27 9.45 -5.08
CA LEU A 54 -8.83 9.30 -6.43
C LEU A 54 -10.18 8.58 -6.36
N TYR A 55 -10.23 7.50 -5.60
CA TYR A 55 -11.41 6.65 -5.44
C TYR A 55 -11.47 6.10 -4.01
N ALA A 56 -12.67 5.90 -3.49
CA ALA A 56 -12.90 5.22 -2.22
C ALA A 56 -14.18 4.39 -2.31
N ALA A 57 -14.18 3.22 -1.66
CA ALA A 57 -15.31 2.34 -1.58
C ALA A 57 -15.34 1.65 -0.21
N GLU A 58 -16.53 1.46 0.32
CA GLU A 58 -16.76 0.63 1.49
C GLU A 58 -16.75 -0.85 1.10
N LEU A 59 -16.09 -1.67 1.90
CA LEU A 59 -16.08 -3.11 1.77
C LEU A 59 -17.04 -3.73 2.78
N SER A 60 -17.77 -4.77 2.35
CA SER A 60 -18.63 -5.53 3.27
C SER A 60 -17.86 -6.38 4.30
N LEU A 61 -16.55 -6.60 4.09
CA LEU A 61 -15.67 -7.42 4.92
C LEU A 61 -14.26 -6.83 4.91
N ALA A 62 -13.54 -6.98 6.01
CA ALA A 62 -12.11 -6.71 6.05
C ALA A 62 -11.38 -7.57 4.99
N PRO A 63 -10.49 -6.97 4.18
CA PRO A 63 -9.59 -7.74 3.36
C PRO A 63 -8.54 -8.44 4.21
N GLU A 64 -8.18 -9.64 3.78
CA GLU A 64 -7.07 -10.42 4.32
C GLU A 64 -5.76 -10.03 3.63
N GLU A 65 -5.83 -9.67 2.35
CA GLU A 65 -4.67 -9.47 1.49
C GLU A 65 -5.04 -8.60 0.28
N LEU A 66 -4.07 -7.81 -0.19
CA LEU A 66 -4.11 -7.10 -1.47
C LEU A 66 -3.01 -7.65 -2.38
N ALA A 67 -3.29 -7.84 -3.67
CA ALA A 67 -2.31 -8.33 -4.63
C ALA A 67 -2.37 -7.54 -5.95
N PRO A 68 -1.23 -7.31 -6.63
CA PRO A 68 -1.23 -6.61 -7.91
C PRO A 68 -1.87 -7.45 -9.01
N ASP A 69 -2.46 -6.77 -9.99
CA ASP A 69 -2.71 -7.36 -11.31
C ASP A 69 -1.45 -7.30 -12.16
N ARG A 70 -1.13 -8.39 -12.86
CA ARG A 70 0.09 -8.53 -13.67
C ARG A 70 0.19 -7.49 -14.78
N GLU A 71 -0.93 -6.97 -15.28
CA GLU A 71 -0.94 -5.95 -16.34
C GLU A 71 -1.11 -4.52 -15.79
N GLY A 72 -1.17 -4.35 -14.46
CA GLY A 72 -1.21 -3.02 -13.82
C GLY A 72 -2.52 -2.26 -13.98
N ASN A 73 -3.59 -2.89 -14.48
CA ASN A 73 -4.88 -2.22 -14.72
C ASN A 73 -5.78 -2.11 -13.47
N GLY A 74 -5.37 -2.74 -12.37
CA GLY A 74 -6.15 -2.84 -11.14
C GLY A 74 -5.43 -3.69 -10.11
N PHE A 75 -6.19 -4.26 -9.19
CA PHE A 75 -5.65 -5.10 -8.14
C PHE A 75 -6.69 -6.08 -7.61
N TRP A 76 -6.19 -7.05 -6.85
CA TRP A 76 -6.96 -8.15 -6.29
C TRP A 76 -7.11 -7.95 -4.79
N VAL A 77 -8.31 -8.21 -4.29
CA VAL A 77 -8.66 -8.12 -2.87
C VAL A 77 -9.10 -9.50 -2.41
N LYS A 78 -8.42 -10.05 -1.41
CA LYS A 78 -8.80 -11.30 -0.76
C LYS A 78 -9.67 -11.00 0.44
N THR A 79 -10.78 -11.71 0.56
CA THR A 79 -11.62 -11.72 1.77
C THR A 79 -11.94 -13.17 2.14
N GLY A 80 -12.65 -13.41 3.24
CA GLY A 80 -13.15 -14.74 3.58
C GLY A 80 -14.09 -15.38 2.52
N LYS A 81 -14.46 -14.62 1.47
CA LYS A 81 -15.22 -15.10 0.30
C LYS A 81 -14.34 -15.42 -0.93
N GLY A 82 -13.02 -15.35 -0.80
CA GLY A 82 -12.05 -15.54 -1.88
C GLY A 82 -11.55 -14.22 -2.50
N TRP A 83 -10.88 -14.35 -3.64
CA TRP A 83 -10.30 -13.24 -4.39
C TRP A 83 -11.35 -12.54 -5.26
N ARG A 84 -11.26 -11.22 -5.35
CA ARG A 84 -12.05 -10.39 -6.26
C ARG A 84 -11.16 -9.34 -6.90
N TYR A 85 -11.38 -9.12 -8.20
CA TYR A 85 -10.67 -8.10 -8.94
C TYR A 85 -11.39 -6.76 -8.88
N PHE A 86 -10.62 -5.70 -8.64
CA PHE A 86 -11.03 -4.31 -8.71
C PHE A 86 -10.18 -3.60 -9.76
N ALA A 87 -10.84 -2.93 -10.70
CA ALA A 87 -10.16 -2.01 -11.59
C ALA A 87 -9.57 -0.83 -10.80
N GLY A 88 -8.62 -0.08 -11.37
CA GLY A 88 -7.96 1.05 -10.70
C GLY A 88 -8.91 2.16 -10.18
N ASN A 89 -10.17 2.17 -10.61
CA ASN A 89 -11.23 3.06 -10.13
C ASN A 89 -12.13 2.45 -9.03
N LEU A 90 -11.73 1.31 -8.44
CA LEU A 90 -12.48 0.54 -7.46
C LEU A 90 -13.80 -0.07 -7.94
N GLN A 91 -14.04 -0.14 -9.25
CA GLN A 91 -15.15 -0.94 -9.77
C GLN A 91 -14.76 -2.41 -9.80
N GLN A 92 -15.61 -3.25 -9.20
CA GLN A 92 -15.44 -4.70 -9.31
C GLN A 92 -15.70 -5.13 -10.75
N ALA A 93 -14.80 -5.95 -11.29
CA ALA A 93 -14.93 -6.49 -12.65
C ALA A 93 -14.52 -7.96 -12.68
N ASN A 94 -14.92 -8.66 -13.75
CA ASN A 94 -14.47 -10.02 -14.00
C ASN A 94 -13.06 -10.00 -14.58
N ARG A 95 -12.17 -10.77 -13.96
CA ARG A 95 -10.79 -10.98 -14.39
C ARG A 95 -10.40 -12.41 -14.05
N ASP A 96 -9.53 -13.00 -14.85
CA ASP A 96 -8.98 -14.33 -14.57
C ASP A 96 -7.91 -14.22 -13.47
N GLU A 97 -8.04 -15.03 -12.41
CA GLU A 97 -7.11 -15.06 -11.28
C GLU A 97 -5.67 -15.39 -11.67
N GLY A 98 -5.44 -15.99 -12.83
CA GLY A 98 -4.11 -16.22 -13.40
C GLY A 98 -3.32 -14.94 -13.68
N PHE A 99 -3.98 -13.78 -13.72
CA PHE A 99 -3.35 -12.46 -13.80
C PHE A 99 -3.00 -11.87 -12.43
N ARG A 100 -3.37 -12.50 -11.32
CA ARG A 100 -2.94 -12.07 -9.99
C ARG A 100 -1.45 -12.35 -9.80
N MET A 101 -0.73 -11.40 -9.24
CA MET A 101 0.64 -11.58 -8.78
C MET A 101 0.66 -12.08 -7.33
N ALA A 102 1.61 -12.93 -6.98
CA ALA A 102 1.75 -13.45 -5.62
C ALA A 102 2.35 -12.41 -4.66
N SER A 103 3.15 -11.48 -5.17
CA SER A 103 3.79 -10.43 -4.39
C SER A 103 3.81 -9.11 -5.18
N SER A 104 3.91 -8.01 -4.45
CA SER A 104 4.09 -6.68 -5.03
C SER A 104 5.50 -6.57 -5.65
N PRO A 105 5.63 -6.12 -6.91
CA PRO A 105 6.94 -5.88 -7.53
C PRO A 105 7.68 -4.68 -6.91
N TYR A 106 6.98 -3.90 -6.09
CA TYR A 106 7.50 -2.68 -5.47
C TYR A 106 7.86 -2.87 -4.01
N GLN A 107 7.46 -4.00 -3.41
CA GLN A 107 7.84 -4.37 -2.06
C GLN A 107 9.27 -4.87 -2.04
N ILE A 108 10.04 -4.44 -1.04
CA ILE A 108 11.40 -4.93 -0.82
C ILE A 108 11.48 -5.74 0.47
N GLU A 109 12.30 -6.79 0.45
CA GLU A 109 12.71 -7.51 1.65
C GLU A 109 13.82 -6.70 2.31
N ASP A 110 13.50 -5.97 3.37
CA ASP A 110 14.48 -5.13 4.06
C ASP A 110 14.87 -5.72 5.42
N SER A 111 16.15 -5.60 5.74
CA SER A 111 16.67 -5.83 7.09
C SER A 111 16.44 -4.57 7.91
N ALA A 112 15.29 -4.46 8.56
CA ALA A 112 15.10 -3.44 9.60
C ALA A 112 15.91 -3.83 10.85
N ASP A 113 16.86 -2.99 11.27
CA ASP A 113 17.49 -3.12 12.59
C ASP A 113 16.79 -2.16 13.56
N GLY A 114 15.76 -2.70 14.23
CA GLY A 114 14.93 -1.92 15.14
C GLY A 114 14.14 -0.81 14.43
N GLN A 115 14.67 0.42 14.47
CA GLN A 115 14.05 1.63 13.91
C GLN A 115 14.78 2.15 12.67
N THR A 116 15.86 1.50 12.27
CA THR A 116 16.69 1.95 11.15
C THR A 116 16.38 1.10 9.93
N LEU A 117 15.96 1.76 8.85
CA LEU A 117 15.74 1.13 7.55
C LEU A 117 16.94 1.42 6.64
N HIS A 118 17.50 0.36 6.07
CA HIS A 118 18.62 0.44 5.14
C HIS A 118 18.11 0.20 3.72
N ILE A 119 17.85 1.28 2.99
CA ILE A 119 17.34 1.22 1.62
C ILE A 119 18.46 1.60 0.64
N LYS A 120 19.03 0.59 -0.02
CA LYS A 120 20.23 0.75 -0.88
C LYS A 120 21.36 1.44 -0.09
N ASP A 121 21.87 2.58 -0.58
CA ASP A 121 22.94 3.35 0.06
C ASP A 121 22.41 4.40 1.06
N ASN A 122 21.11 4.38 1.38
CA ASN A 122 20.48 5.36 2.25
C ASN A 122 19.97 4.72 3.54
N THR A 123 19.97 5.51 4.60
CA THR A 123 19.47 5.12 5.90
C THR A 123 18.32 6.04 6.30
N ILE A 124 17.18 5.43 6.65
CA ILE A 124 15.99 6.14 7.13
C ILE A 124 15.77 5.74 8.59
N ASN A 125 15.66 6.73 9.48
CA ASN A 125 15.32 6.50 10.87
C ASN A 125 13.81 6.68 11.07
N LEU A 126 13.15 5.63 11.53
CA LEU A 126 11.75 5.70 11.96
C LEU A 126 11.65 6.42 13.32
N PRO A 127 10.51 7.04 13.63
CA PRO A 127 10.28 7.59 14.97
C PRO A 127 10.36 6.53 16.07
N SER A 128 10.73 6.97 17.28
CA SER A 128 10.87 6.11 18.46
C SER A 128 9.68 5.18 18.67
N GLY A 129 9.94 3.88 18.76
CA GLY A 129 8.93 2.84 18.99
C GLY A 129 8.23 2.30 17.74
N ALA A 130 8.41 2.92 16.57
CA ALA A 130 7.83 2.41 15.33
C ALA A 130 8.68 1.29 14.72
N LYS A 131 8.04 0.18 14.36
CA LYS A 131 8.63 -0.90 13.56
C LYS A 131 7.96 -0.96 12.20
N ALA A 132 8.76 -1.06 11.14
CA ALA A 132 8.23 -1.30 9.80
C ALA A 132 7.79 -2.76 9.67
N LYS A 133 6.59 -2.97 9.15
CA LYS A 133 6.07 -4.25 8.69
C LYS A 133 6.44 -4.48 7.23
N GLU A 134 6.26 -3.46 6.40
CA GLU A 134 6.53 -3.53 4.97
C GLU A 134 7.10 -2.21 4.46
N ILE A 135 7.92 -2.30 3.42
CA ILE A 135 8.54 -1.16 2.75
C ILE A 135 8.34 -1.34 1.25
N HIS A 136 7.82 -0.29 0.62
CA HIS A 136 7.51 -0.28 -0.80
C HIS A 136 8.13 0.93 -1.48
N SER A 137 8.76 0.73 -2.63
CA SER A 137 9.23 1.85 -3.44
C SER A 137 8.05 2.53 -4.14
N LEU A 138 7.95 3.85 -3.99
CA LEU A 138 6.97 4.71 -4.67
C LEU A 138 7.55 5.44 -5.88
N SER A 139 8.82 5.22 -6.22
CA SER A 139 9.47 5.94 -7.32
C SER A 139 10.51 5.09 -8.02
N GLU A 140 10.57 5.19 -9.34
CA GLU A 140 11.56 4.49 -10.16
C GLU A 140 13.01 4.88 -9.79
N ASP A 141 13.24 6.15 -9.44
CA ASP A 141 14.54 6.67 -9.03
C ASP A 141 14.92 6.39 -7.57
N GLY A 142 14.03 5.72 -6.82
CA GLY A 142 14.28 5.32 -5.44
C GLY A 142 14.37 6.47 -4.44
N LEU A 143 13.79 7.64 -4.74
CA LEU A 143 13.78 8.79 -3.83
C LEU A 143 12.52 8.87 -2.96
N LEU A 144 11.48 8.09 -3.25
CA LEU A 144 10.20 8.10 -2.53
C LEU A 144 9.80 6.68 -2.13
N TRP A 145 9.42 6.51 -0.87
CA TRP A 145 9.13 5.22 -0.25
C TRP A 145 7.86 5.28 0.59
N LEU A 146 7.13 4.18 0.63
CA LEU A 146 6.03 3.93 1.56
C LEU A 146 6.50 2.94 2.62
N VAL A 147 6.34 3.29 3.88
CA VAL A 147 6.61 2.43 5.03
C VAL A 147 5.29 2.15 5.74
N LEU A 148 4.89 0.89 5.76
CA LEU A 148 3.78 0.41 6.58
C LEU A 148 4.33 0.07 7.97
N ALA A 149 3.90 0.78 9.00
CA ALA A 149 4.16 0.46 10.39
C ALA A 149 2.97 -0.30 11.01
N GLU A 150 3.08 -0.67 12.29
CA GLU A 150 2.03 -1.43 12.98
C GLU A 150 0.63 -0.78 12.91
N GLU A 151 0.59 0.55 13.06
CA GLU A 151 -0.65 1.33 13.19
C GLU A 151 -0.78 2.47 12.16
N ASP A 152 0.23 2.71 11.32
CA ASP A 152 0.28 3.91 10.47
C ASP A 152 1.04 3.66 9.15
N ILE A 153 0.79 4.52 8.16
CA ILE A 153 1.46 4.52 6.87
C ILE A 153 2.27 5.81 6.76
N LYS A 154 3.57 5.68 6.46
CA LYS A 154 4.48 6.81 6.34
C LYS A 154 5.06 6.88 4.95
N ILE A 155 5.22 8.10 4.45
CA ILE A 155 5.94 8.37 3.21
C ILE A 155 7.30 8.95 3.58
N VAL A 156 8.34 8.37 3.02
CA VAL A 156 9.71 8.83 3.23
C VAL A 156 10.31 9.27 1.92
N ARG A 157 10.91 10.45 1.95
CA ARG A 157 11.68 11.00 0.84
C ARG A 157 13.16 10.98 1.19
N ILE A 158 13.99 10.56 0.25
CA ILE A 158 15.44 10.66 0.32
C ILE A 158 15.84 11.90 -0.47
N ASP A 159 16.55 12.81 0.19
CA ASP A 159 17.09 14.00 -0.46
C ASP A 159 18.46 13.70 -1.06
N THR A 160 18.60 13.95 -2.36
CA THR A 160 19.90 13.93 -3.03
C THR A 160 20.61 15.25 -2.74
N LYS A 161 21.77 15.17 -2.09
CA LYS A 161 22.66 16.32 -1.85
C LYS A 161 23.22 16.90 -3.15
#